data_AF-A0A814RVN0-F1
#
_entry.id   AF-A0A814RVN0-F1
#
_cell.length_a   1.000
_cell.length_b   1.000
_cell.length_c   1.000
_cell.angle_alpha   90.00
_cell.angle_beta   90.00
_cell.angle_gamma   90.00
#
_symmetry.space_group_name_H-M   'P 1'
#
loop_
_entity.id
_entity.type
_entity.pdbx_description
1 polymer ?
#
loop_
_entity_poly.entity_id
_entity_poly.type
_entity_poly.pdbx_seq_one_letter_code
_entity_poly.pdbx_strand_id
1 'polypeptide(L)'
;GSAGTLSQVIIVLGILVTNVIGLKEILGSEERWPILVTFMFVPSLAHIGLFFAAESPKYLYIEKNNPELARETLKRLRGNDENLINAEIKILDDEKIAMDSQKEVSWGDLFTVPSLRHPLIIAVCIHIAQQFSGINAVSCKGIFRSQRAFL
;
A
#
# COMPACT_ATOMS: atom_id res chain seq x y z
N GLY A 1 5.13 9.62 4.52
CA GLY A 1 6.37 9.17 3.86
C GLY A 1 6.11 8.96 2.38
N SER A 2 7.11 9.19 1.52
CA SER A 2 7.04 9.11 0.06
C SER A 2 6.33 7.86 -0.49
N ALA A 3 6.52 6.70 0.14
CA ALA A 3 5.82 5.46 -0.21
C ALA A 3 4.29 5.57 -0.10
N GLY A 4 3.78 6.19 0.98
CA GLY A 4 2.34 6.39 1.17
C GLY A 4 1.74 7.35 0.14
N THR A 5 2.47 8.42 -0.22
CA THR A 5 2.05 9.35 -1.27
C THR A 5 2.02 8.66 -2.64
N LEU A 6 3.02 7.83 -2.95
CA LEU A 6 3.05 7.06 -4.19
C LEU A 6 1.85 6.10 -4.28
N SER A 7 1.56 5.35 -3.22
CA SER A 7 0.37 4.49 -3.17
C SER A 7 -0.92 5.27 -3.40
N GLN A 8 -1.06 6.45 -2.78
CA GLN A 8 -2.23 7.30 -2.98
C GLN A 8 -2.34 7.80 -4.43
N VAL A 9 -1.23 8.22 -5.05
CA VAL A 9 -1.20 8.64 -6.45
C VAL A 9 -1.62 7.51 -7.38
N ILE A 10 -1.13 6.28 -7.15
CA ILE A 10 -1.50 5.09 -7.92
C ILE A 10 -3.00 4.81 -7.81
N ILE A 11 -3.59 4.92 -6.61
CA ILE A 11 -5.04 4.73 -6.41
C ILE A 11 -5.84 5.78 -7.22
N VAL A 12 -5.47 7.05 -7.13
CA VAL A 12 -6.16 8.14 -7.84
C VAL A 12 -6.05 7.97 -9.36
N LEU A 13 -4.86 7.59 -9.85
CA LEU A 13 -4.66 7.31 -11.27
C LEU A 13 -5.48 6.10 -11.74
N GLY A 14 -5.55 5.04 -10.92
CA GLY A 14 -6.37 3.86 -11.20
C GLY A 14 -7.84 4.23 -11.35
N ILE A 15 -8.39 5.03 -10.43
CA ILE A 15 -9.76 5.53 -10.50
C ILE A 15 -9.99 6.35 -11.78
N LEU A 16 -9.05 7.22 -12.15
CA LEU A 16 -9.13 8.01 -13.38
C LEU A 16 -9.18 7.12 -14.63
N VAL A 17 -8.29 6.14 -14.72
CA VAL A 17 -8.24 5.18 -15.84
C VAL A 17 -9.55 4.38 -15.91
N THR A 18 -10.07 3.89 -14.79
CA THR A 18 -11.36 3.19 -14.74
C THR A 18 -12.50 4.07 -15.24
N ASN A 19 -12.54 5.36 -14.84
CA ASN A 19 -13.57 6.29 -15.31
C ASN A 19 -13.49 6.54 -16.83
N VAL A 20 -12.29 6.62 -17.39
CA VAL A 20 -12.09 6.79 -18.85
C VAL A 20 -12.55 5.53 -19.59
N ILE A 21 -12.07 4.34 -19.19
CA ILE A 21 -12.44 3.07 -19.83
C ILE A 21 -13.95 2.78 -19.68
N GLY A 22 -14.53 3.20 -18.56
CA GLY A 22 -15.96 3.08 -18.24
C GLY A 22 -16.90 3.93 -19.11
N LEU A 23 -16.39 4.78 -19.99
CA LEU A 23 -17.22 5.56 -20.93
C LEU A 23 -17.91 4.64 -21.95
N LYS A 24 -19.16 4.95 -22.28
CA LYS A 24 -19.96 4.19 -23.26
C LYS A 24 -19.29 4.04 -24.62
N GLU A 25 -18.58 5.09 -25.08
CA GLU A 25 -17.90 5.10 -26.37
C GLU A 25 -16.68 4.16 -26.42
N ILE A 26 -16.13 3.78 -25.26
CA ILE A 26 -14.97 2.90 -25.17
C ILE A 26 -15.42 1.47 -24.88
N LEU A 27 -15.73 1.17 -23.61
CA LEU A 27 -16.06 -0.18 -23.14
C LEU A 27 -17.28 -0.22 -22.21
N GLY A 28 -17.87 0.92 -21.86
CA GLY A 28 -19.04 1.02 -20.99
C GLY A 28 -20.39 0.76 -21.65
N SER A 29 -20.44 0.09 -22.82
CA SER A 29 -21.69 -0.29 -23.48
C SER A 29 -22.28 -1.56 -22.87
N GLU A 30 -23.60 -1.79 -23.04
CA GLU A 30 -24.31 -2.96 -22.48
C GLU A 30 -23.76 -4.32 -22.97
N GLU A 31 -23.10 -4.34 -24.12
CA GLU A 31 -22.46 -5.56 -24.64
C GLU A 31 -21.00 -5.73 -24.16
N ARG A 32 -20.31 -4.64 -23.82
CA ARG A 32 -18.85 -4.64 -23.54
C ARG A 32 -18.49 -4.51 -22.06
N TRP A 33 -19.45 -4.27 -21.17
CA TRP A 33 -19.21 -4.24 -19.72
C TRP A 33 -18.50 -5.50 -19.15
N PRO A 34 -18.70 -6.74 -19.65
CA PRO A 34 -17.98 -7.90 -19.12
C PRO A 34 -16.48 -7.86 -19.45
N ILE A 35 -16.11 -7.21 -20.56
CA ILE A 35 -14.70 -7.01 -20.96
C ILE A 35 -14.02 -6.03 -19.99
N LEU A 36 -14.76 -5.01 -19.54
CA LEU A 36 -14.31 -4.05 -18.51
C LEU A 36 -13.95 -4.73 -17.19
N VAL A 37 -14.78 -5.69 -16.74
CA VAL A 37 -14.51 -6.49 -15.54
C VAL A 37 -13.31 -7.42 -15.76
N THR A 38 -13.21 -8.04 -16.93
CA THR A 38 -12.06 -8.90 -17.29
C THR A 38 -10.74 -8.11 -17.30
N PHE A 39 -10.75 -6.85 -17.69
CA PHE A 39 -9.56 -5.99 -17.68
C PHE A 39 -9.00 -5.75 -16.27
N MET A 40 -9.82 -5.82 -15.22
CA MET A 40 -9.34 -5.71 -13.84
C MET A 40 -8.44 -6.89 -13.42
N PHE A 41 -8.45 -8.01 -14.15
CA PHE A 41 -7.53 -9.12 -13.90
C PHE A 41 -6.11 -8.84 -14.41
N VAL A 42 -5.92 -7.89 -15.32
CA VAL A 42 -4.58 -7.53 -15.85
C VAL A 42 -3.61 -7.10 -14.75
N PRO A 43 -3.94 -6.14 -13.84
CA PRO A 43 -3.05 -5.82 -12.73
C PRO A 43 -2.90 -6.99 -11.74
N SER A 44 -3.87 -7.91 -11.65
CA SER A 44 -3.74 -9.12 -10.82
C SER A 44 -2.69 -10.09 -11.38
N LEU A 45 -2.56 -10.19 -12.70
CA LEU A 45 -1.47 -10.93 -13.34
C LEU A 45 -0.11 -10.27 -13.09
N ALA A 46 -0.04 -8.94 -13.09
CA ALA A 46 1.19 -8.23 -12.77
C ALA A 46 1.67 -8.49 -11.33
N HIS A 47 0.75 -8.77 -10.39
CA HIS A 47 1.12 -9.15 -9.01
C HIS A 47 1.86 -10.48 -8.93
N ILE A 48 1.78 -11.35 -9.96
CA ILE A 48 2.60 -12.58 -10.01
C ILE A 48 4.10 -12.23 -10.02
N GLY A 49 4.48 -11.06 -10.57
CA GLY A 49 5.84 -10.56 -10.53
C GLY A 49 6.39 -10.37 -9.11
N LEU A 50 5.51 -10.17 -8.12
CA LEU A 50 5.91 -10.01 -6.71
C LEU A 50 6.55 -11.29 -6.15
N PHE A 51 6.20 -12.48 -6.65
CA PHE A 51 6.85 -13.73 -6.24
C PHE A 51 8.35 -13.77 -6.58
N PHE A 52 8.79 -12.98 -7.56
CA PHE A 52 10.21 -12.88 -7.94
C PHE A 52 10.93 -11.72 -7.25
N ALA A 53 10.18 -10.82 -6.59
CA ALA A 53 10.75 -9.72 -5.83
C ALA A 53 11.48 -10.29 -4.61
N ALA A 54 12.61 -9.68 -4.25
CA ALA A 54 13.30 -10.07 -3.04
C ALA A 54 12.46 -9.72 -1.81
N GLU A 55 12.48 -10.57 -0.78
CA GLU A 55 11.83 -10.26 0.50
C GLU A 55 12.42 -8.97 1.10
N SER A 56 11.65 -8.29 1.97
CA SER A 56 12.14 -7.08 2.63
C SER A 56 13.36 -7.39 3.51
N PRO A 57 14.53 -6.72 3.31
CA PRO A 57 15.72 -6.93 4.14
C PRO A 57 15.46 -6.76 5.63
N LYS A 58 14.59 -5.80 5.99
CA LYS A 58 14.17 -5.55 7.37
C LYS A 58 13.43 -6.73 7.98
N TYR A 59 12.52 -7.34 7.22
CA TYR A 59 11.79 -8.54 7.66
C TYR A 59 12.75 -9.72 7.85
N LEU A 60 13.68 -9.92 6.91
CA LEU A 60 14.70 -10.97 7.01
C LEU A 60 15.60 -10.80 8.24
N TYR A 61 16.00 -9.55 8.53
CA TYR A 61 16.92 -9.23 9.62
C TYR A 61 16.27 -9.29 11.00
N ILE A 62 15.11 -8.64 11.16
CA ILE A 62 14.45 -8.47 12.46
C ILE A 62 13.58 -9.68 12.79
N GLU A 63 12.63 -10.02 11.91
CA GLU A 63 11.62 -11.06 12.18
C GLU A 63 12.20 -12.46 12.00
N LYS A 64 12.88 -12.73 10.87
CA LYS A 64 13.48 -14.04 10.59
C LYS A 64 14.85 -14.25 11.23
N ASN A 65 15.42 -13.26 11.92
CA ASN A 65 16.71 -13.34 12.59
C ASN A 65 17.86 -13.85 11.69
N ASN A 66 17.82 -13.55 10.39
CA ASN A 66 18.80 -14.04 9.41
C ASN A 66 19.59 -12.87 8.77
N PRO A 67 20.68 -12.42 9.43
CA PRO A 67 21.44 -11.25 8.98
C PRO A 67 22.19 -11.48 7.66
N GLU A 68 22.62 -12.72 7.39
CA GLU A 68 23.33 -13.08 6.16
C GLU A 68 22.42 -12.94 4.93
N LEU A 69 21.20 -13.49 5.02
CA LEU A 69 20.22 -13.41 3.93
C LEU A 69 19.73 -11.97 3.72
N ALA A 70 19.60 -11.19 4.80
CA ALA A 70 19.30 -9.77 4.70
C ALA A 70 20.42 -9.01 3.97
N ARG A 71 21.69 -9.31 4.26
CA ARG A 71 22.85 -8.71 3.59
C ARG A 71 22.91 -9.07 2.11
N GLU A 72 22.68 -10.34 1.75
CA GLU A 72 22.59 -10.79 0.36
C GLU A 72 21.45 -10.06 -0.38
N THR A 73 20.31 -9.91 0.28
CA THR A 73 19.17 -9.20 -0.31
C THR A 73 19.46 -7.72 -0.50
N LEU A 74 20.14 -7.07 0.44
CA LEU A 74 20.62 -5.69 0.29
C LEU A 74 21.60 -5.55 -0.89
N LYS A 75 22.53 -6.50 -1.04
CA LYS A 75 23.43 -6.54 -2.21
C LYS A 75 22.66 -6.63 -3.52
N ARG A 76 21.62 -7.47 -3.57
CA ARG A 76 20.75 -7.59 -4.75
C ARG A 76 19.95 -6.31 -5.05
N LEU A 77 19.51 -5.59 -4.03
CA LEU A 77 18.66 -4.39 -4.16
C LEU A 77 19.44 -3.08 -4.37
N ARG A 78 20.66 -2.97 -3.86
CA ARG A 78 21.49 -1.75 -3.86
C ARG A 78 22.80 -1.89 -4.63
N GLY A 79 23.16 -3.09 -5.06
CA GLY A 79 24.47 -3.40 -5.65
C GLY A 79 25.52 -3.76 -4.58
N ASN A 80 26.78 -3.88 -5.00
CA ASN A 80 27.89 -4.38 -4.17
C ASN A 80 28.69 -3.28 -3.43
N ASP A 81 28.03 -2.19 -3.02
CA ASP A 81 28.69 -1.17 -2.19
C ASP A 81 28.71 -1.61 -0.72
N GLU A 82 29.85 -2.20 -0.30
CA GLU A 82 30.03 -2.72 1.05
C GLU A 82 29.88 -1.63 2.14
N ASN A 83 30.22 -0.37 1.85
CA ASN A 83 30.08 0.71 2.82
C ASN A 83 28.61 1.05 3.06
N LEU A 84 27.83 1.15 1.98
CA LEU A 84 26.39 1.39 2.05
C LEU A 84 25.66 0.23 2.76
N ILE A 85 26.00 -1.02 2.42
CA ILE A 85 25.37 -2.20 3.02
C ILE A 85 25.67 -2.27 4.52
N ASN A 86 26.92 -2.03 4.93
CA ASN A 86 27.29 -2.01 6.34
C ASN A 86 26.55 -0.91 7.11
N ALA A 87 26.36 0.27 6.50
CA ALA A 87 25.58 1.34 7.10
C ALA A 87 24.10 0.94 7.25
N GLU A 88 23.47 0.36 6.23
CA GLU A 88 22.07 -0.10 6.31
C GLU A 88 21.88 -1.23 7.33
N ILE A 89 22.80 -2.20 7.39
CA ILE A 89 22.77 -3.28 8.39
C ILE A 89 22.88 -2.71 9.81
N LYS A 90 23.75 -1.72 10.03
CA LYS A 90 23.88 -1.08 11.34
C LYS A 90 22.57 -0.40 11.77
N ILE A 91 21.90 0.28 10.84
CA ILE A 91 20.58 0.87 11.10
C ILE A 91 19.57 -0.21 11.51
N LEU A 92 19.56 -1.36 10.82
CA LEU A 92 18.66 -2.47 11.14
C LEU A 92 18.98 -3.11 12.51
N ASP A 93 20.25 -3.16 12.90
CA ASP A 93 20.69 -3.63 14.22
C ASP A 93 20.23 -2.68 15.33
N ASP A 94 20.45 -1.37 15.16
CA ASP A 94 19.98 -0.34 16.09
C ASP A 94 18.44 -0.37 16.22
N GLU A 95 17.71 -0.55 15.10
CA GLU A 95 16.25 -0.72 15.11
C GLU A 95 15.82 -1.98 15.87
N LYS A 96 16.50 -3.10 15.67
CA LYS A 96 16.20 -4.36 16.34
C LYS A 96 16.40 -4.24 17.85
N ILE A 97 17.52 -3.68 18.29
CA ILE A 97 17.79 -3.42 19.71
C ILE A 97 16.70 -2.53 20.32
N ALA A 98 16.29 -1.48 19.59
CA ALA A 98 15.20 -0.63 20.03
C ALA A 98 13.87 -1.38 20.12
N MET A 99 13.57 -2.28 19.18
CA MET A 99 12.35 -3.08 19.18
C MET A 99 12.34 -4.12 20.30
N ASP A 100 13.46 -4.83 20.53
CA ASP A 100 13.60 -5.82 21.61
C ASP A 100 13.49 -5.17 23.00
N SER A 101 13.87 -3.90 23.11
CA SER A 101 13.70 -3.12 24.35
C SER A 101 12.26 -2.68 24.62
N GLN A 102 11.39 -2.73 23.61
CA GLN A 102 9.99 -2.37 23.71
C GLN A 102 9.13 -3.63 23.95
N LYS A 103 8.14 -3.50 24.83
CA LYS A 103 7.17 -4.57 25.05
C LYS A 103 6.31 -4.73 23.79
N GLU A 104 6.17 -5.96 23.30
CA GLU A 104 5.24 -6.29 22.22
C GLU A 104 3.85 -5.76 22.55
N VAL A 105 3.29 -4.96 21.64
CA VAL A 105 1.99 -4.32 21.81
C VAL A 105 0.91 -5.27 21.30
N SER A 106 0.02 -5.68 22.20
CA SER A 106 -1.15 -6.48 21.81
C SER A 106 -2.29 -5.58 21.29
N TRP A 107 -3.24 -6.17 20.55
CA TRP A 107 -4.46 -5.48 20.13
C TRP A 107 -5.25 -4.86 21.31
N GLY A 108 -5.23 -5.53 22.48
CA GLY A 108 -5.87 -5.01 23.70
C GLY A 108 -5.14 -3.81 24.31
N ASP A 109 -3.83 -3.70 24.08
CA ASP A 109 -3.01 -2.60 24.61
C ASP A 109 -3.32 -1.28 23.91
N LEU A 110 -3.78 -1.31 22.66
CA LEU A 110 -4.22 -0.12 21.91
C LEU A 110 -5.34 0.64 22.66
N PHE A 111 -6.22 -0.08 23.34
CA PHE A 111 -7.33 0.50 24.11
C PHE A 111 -6.99 0.67 25.59
N THR A 112 -6.03 -0.10 26.12
CA THR A 112 -5.73 -0.12 27.56
C THR A 112 -4.61 0.84 27.92
N VAL A 113 -3.59 1.00 27.07
CA VAL A 113 -2.40 1.82 27.34
C VAL A 113 -2.69 3.31 27.05
N PRO A 114 -2.58 4.21 28.05
CA PRO A 114 -2.92 5.63 27.87
C PRO A 114 -2.12 6.35 26.78
N SER A 115 -0.86 5.96 26.54
CA SER A 115 0.00 6.57 25.51
C SER A 115 -0.43 6.22 24.08
N LEU A 116 -1.12 5.10 23.87
CA LEU A 116 -1.59 4.65 22.53
C LEU A 116 -2.99 5.18 22.19
N ARG A 117 -3.78 5.58 23.19
CA ARG A 117 -5.16 6.08 22.99
C ARG A 117 -5.25 7.34 22.14
N HIS A 118 -4.38 8.33 22.38
CA HIS A 118 -4.40 9.59 21.63
C HIS A 118 -4.06 9.36 20.14
N PRO A 119 -2.97 8.65 19.78
CA PRO A 119 -2.72 8.25 18.40
C PRO A 119 -3.88 7.47 17.76
N LEU A 120 -4.49 6.53 18.52
CA LEU A 120 -5.61 5.73 18.02
C LEU A 120 -6.83 6.60 17.68
N ILE A 121 -7.21 7.51 18.58
CA ILE A 121 -8.33 8.43 18.35
C ILE A 121 -8.05 9.30 17.13
N ILE A 122 -6.85 9.86 17.00
CA ILE A 122 -6.46 10.68 15.85
C ILE A 122 -6.56 9.86 14.55
N ALA A 123 -6.03 8.64 14.52
CA ALA A 123 -6.08 7.77 13.35
C ALA A 123 -7.53 7.44 12.96
N VAL A 124 -8.39 7.10 13.93
CA VAL A 124 -9.81 6.82 13.71
C VAL A 124 -10.54 8.07 13.18
N CYS A 125 -10.32 9.23 13.78
CA CYS A 125 -10.92 10.49 13.32
C CYS A 125 -10.48 10.84 11.90
N ILE A 126 -9.20 10.65 11.55
CA ILE A 126 -8.69 10.86 10.20
C ILE A 126 -9.39 9.93 9.21
N HIS A 127 -9.51 8.63 9.52
CA HIS A 127 -10.17 7.68 8.64
C HIS A 127 -11.67 7.96 8.46
N ILE A 128 -12.36 8.35 9.53
CA ILE A 128 -13.75 8.81 9.46
C ILE A 128 -13.83 10.04 8.55
N ALA A 129 -13.04 11.09 8.81
CA ALA A 129 -13.05 12.29 8.00
C ALA A 129 -12.76 12.01 6.51
N GLN A 130 -11.85 11.08 6.21
CA GLN A 130 -11.57 10.63 4.84
C GLN A 130 -12.79 9.99 4.17
N GLN A 131 -13.48 9.05 4.84
CA GLN A 131 -14.67 8.37 4.28
C GLN A 131 -15.86 9.31 4.13
N PHE A 132 -16.07 10.21 5.11
CA PHE A 132 -17.16 11.20 5.13
C PHE A 132 -16.85 12.51 4.41
N SER A 133 -15.65 12.65 3.81
CA SER A 133 -15.29 13.79 2.95
C SER A 133 -16.18 13.94 1.72
N GLY A 134 -17.02 12.93 1.43
CA GLY A 134 -17.89 12.92 0.27
C GLY A 134 -17.21 12.44 -1.01
N ILE A 135 -15.91 12.10 -0.97
CA ILE A 135 -15.18 11.55 -2.13
C ILE A 135 -15.89 10.32 -2.70
N ASN A 136 -16.32 9.38 -1.85
CA ASN A 136 -17.04 8.19 -2.32
C ASN A 136 -18.40 8.55 -2.94
N ALA A 137 -19.09 9.55 -2.41
CA ALA A 137 -20.37 10.02 -2.95
C ALA A 137 -20.20 10.75 -4.28
N VAL A 138 -19.13 11.55 -4.44
CA VAL A 138 -18.78 12.23 -5.69
C VAL A 138 -18.36 11.21 -6.75
N SER A 139 -17.52 10.23 -6.41
CA SER A 139 -17.14 9.15 -7.32
C SER A 139 -18.36 8.36 -7.78
N CYS A 140 -19.24 7.97 -6.86
CA CYS A 140 -20.47 7.25 -7.18
C CYS A 140 -21.40 8.10 -8.08
N LYS A 141 -21.67 9.36 -7.71
CA LYS A 141 -22.50 10.27 -8.53
C LYS A 141 -21.87 10.57 -9.89
N GLY A 142 -20.55 10.69 -9.98
CA GLY A 142 -19.81 10.90 -11.22
C GLY A 142 -19.94 9.71 -12.16
N ILE A 143 -19.82 8.49 -11.65
CA ILE A 143 -20.05 7.26 -12.41
C ILE A 143 -21.51 7.21 -12.90
N PHE A 144 -22.49 7.47 -12.03
CA PHE A 144 -23.91 7.46 -12.42
C PHE A 144 -24.28 8.58 -13.39
N ARG A 145 -23.73 9.80 -13.25
CA ARG A 145 -23.94 10.90 -14.21
C ARG A 145 -23.25 10.64 -15.55
N SER A 146 -22.04 10.08 -15.54
CA SER A 146 -21.34 9.69 -16.77
C SER A 146 -22.15 8.65 -17.57
N GLN A 147 -22.78 7.69 -16.88
CA GLN A 147 -23.66 6.71 -17.53
C GLN A 147 -25.00 7.31 -18.02
N ARG A 148 -25.57 8.31 -17.32
CA ARG A 148 -26.84 8.97 -17.68
C ARG A 148 -26.72 10.10 -18.71
N ALA A 149 -25.62 10.85 -18.75
CA ALA A 149 -25.47 12.00 -19.65
C ALA A 149 -25.33 11.62 -21.14
N PHE A 150 -25.25 10.33 -21.44
CA PHE A 150 -25.12 9.76 -22.78
C PHE A 150 -26.19 8.67 -23.04
N LEU A 151 -27.33 8.73 -22.33
CA LEU A 151 -28.62 8.15 -22.76
C LEU A 151 -29.49 9.29 -23.29
#